data_AF-A0AAN4WUE3-F1
#
_entry.id   AF-A0AAN4WUE3-F1
#
_cell.length_a   1.000
_cell.length_b   1.000
_cell.length_c   1.000
_cell.angle_alpha   90.00
_cell.angle_beta   90.00
_cell.angle_gamma   90.00
#
_symmetry.space_group_name_H-M   'P 1'
#
loop_
_entity.id
_entity.type
_entity.pdbx_description
1 polymer ?
#
loop_
_entity_poly.entity_id
_entity_poly.type
_entity_poly.pdbx_seq_one_letter_code
_entity_poly.pdbx_strand_id
1 'polypeptide(L)'
;MLVLEAPTAAKSAYPVIYRNLMTVGLLGTIYRVGEDAQTIHSTVEMTLEDAHGYSLYRTVAMAMAGQLGEAREALAARIEEEPQNGENKIAMAVAMLFGGDRGWRYWIDNVLATHADQEVREAAFGVLKYVGQQGRRASLH
;
A
#
# COMPACT_ATOMS: atom_id res chain seq x y z
N MET A 1 7.41 -23.32 44.83
CA MET A 1 7.70 -23.47 43.40
C MET A 1 6.87 -22.43 42.66
N LEU A 2 7.46 -21.26 42.41
CA LEU A 2 6.79 -20.16 41.72
C LEU A 2 7.00 -20.37 40.21
N VAL A 3 5.92 -20.65 39.49
CA VAL A 3 5.92 -20.62 38.04
C VAL A 3 5.97 -19.15 37.64
N LEU A 4 7.13 -18.71 37.15
CA LEU A 4 7.26 -17.42 36.49
C LEU A 4 6.50 -17.52 35.17
N GLU A 5 5.32 -16.89 35.10
CA GLU A 5 4.65 -16.65 33.83
C GLU A 5 5.59 -15.80 32.96
N ALA A 6 5.99 -16.36 31.82
CA ALA A 6 6.75 -15.63 30.82
C ALA A 6 5.87 -14.47 30.31
N PRO A 7 6.38 -13.23 30.26
CA PRO A 7 5.63 -12.14 29.68
C PRO A 7 5.31 -12.49 28.23
N THR A 8 4.02 -12.51 27.93
CA THR A 8 3.47 -12.65 26.58
C THR A 8 4.18 -11.68 25.65
N ALA A 9 4.80 -12.22 24.59
CA ALA A 9 5.53 -11.46 23.58
C ALA A 9 4.63 -10.33 23.06
N ALA A 10 4.92 -9.10 23.49
CA ALA A 10 4.35 -7.91 22.88
C ALA A 10 4.74 -7.94 21.40
N LYS A 11 3.75 -7.92 20.50
CA LYS A 11 3.93 -7.73 19.06
C LYS A 11 5.04 -6.72 18.84
N SER A 12 6.12 -7.14 18.17
CA SER A 12 7.36 -6.38 18.01
C SER A 12 7.07 -5.06 17.28
N ALA A 13 6.77 -4.01 18.05
CA ALA A 13 6.73 -2.67 17.52
C ALA A 13 8.17 -2.33 17.12
N TYR A 14 8.45 -2.34 15.82
CA TYR A 14 9.75 -1.93 15.30
C TYR A 14 10.15 -0.59 15.94
N PRO A 15 11.41 -0.42 16.37
CA PRO A 15 11.86 0.83 16.98
C PRO A 15 11.51 2.03 16.09
N VAL A 16 11.19 3.17 16.70
CA VAL A 16 10.75 4.42 16.01
C VAL A 16 11.64 4.77 14.82
N ILE A 17 12.93 4.45 14.89
CA ILE A 17 13.89 4.68 13.81
C ILE A 17 13.54 3.96 12.51
N TYR A 18 13.01 2.74 12.56
CA TYR A 18 12.58 1.99 11.38
C TYR A 18 11.37 2.63 10.71
N ARG A 19 10.39 3.06 11.51
CA ARG A 19 9.24 3.79 11.00
C ARG A 19 9.66 5.10 10.31
N ASN A 20 10.60 5.83 10.91
CA ASN A 20 11.12 7.05 10.32
C ASN A 20 11.85 6.76 9.01
N LEU A 21 12.69 5.73 8.99
CA LEU A 21 13.44 5.32 7.80
C LEU A 21 12.50 4.88 6.66
N MET A 22 11.48 4.07 6.97
CA MET A 22 10.41 3.72 6.03
C MET A 22 9.73 4.97 5.45
N THR A 23 9.35 5.91 6.31
CA THR A 23 8.66 7.14 5.89
C THR A 23 9.55 7.98 4.97
N VAL A 24 10.83 8.14 5.32
CA VAL A 24 11.80 8.88 4.50
C VAL A 24 12.00 8.20 3.15
N GLY A 25 12.11 6.87 3.11
CA GLY A 25 12.19 6.11 1.87
C GLY A 25 11.00 6.38 0.96
N LEU A 26 9.78 6.25 1.48
CA LEU A 26 8.54 6.49 0.72
C LEU A 26 8.45 7.93 0.18
N LEU A 27 8.79 8.92 1.01
CA LEU A 27 8.83 10.32 0.57
C LEU A 27 9.91 10.55 -0.49
N GLY A 28 11.09 9.93 -0.32
CA GLY A 28 12.16 9.95 -1.31
C GLY A 28 11.70 9.41 -2.66
N THR A 29 10.92 8.32 -2.67
CA THR A 29 10.28 7.79 -3.90
C THR A 29 9.39 8.85 -4.55
N ILE A 30 8.48 9.44 -3.79
CA ILE A 30 7.50 10.42 -4.28
C ILE A 30 8.21 11.67 -4.84
N TYR A 31 9.24 12.16 -4.15
CA TYR A 31 10.03 13.31 -4.56
C TYR A 31 11.14 12.97 -5.58
N ARG A 32 11.20 11.73 -6.08
CA ARG A 32 12.11 11.25 -7.12
C ARG A 32 13.60 11.35 -6.76
N VAL A 33 13.92 11.19 -5.47
CA VAL A 33 15.30 11.02 -4.99
C VAL A 33 15.66 9.53 -5.09
N GLY A 34 15.72 9.02 -6.33
CA GLY A 34 15.60 7.60 -6.64
C GLY A 34 16.66 6.69 -6.01
N GLU A 35 17.94 7.09 -6.04
CA GLU A 35 19.04 6.25 -5.54
C GLU A 35 19.05 6.15 -4.00
N ASP A 36 18.89 7.27 -3.31
CA ASP A 36 18.82 7.30 -1.84
C ASP A 36 17.58 6.56 -1.33
N ALA A 37 16.43 6.80 -1.96
CA ALA A 37 15.18 6.12 -1.61
C ALA A 37 15.32 4.61 -1.80
N GLN A 38 15.89 4.16 -2.92
CA GLN A 38 16.12 2.74 -3.20
C GLN A 38 17.04 2.09 -2.16
N THR A 39 18.13 2.76 -1.79
CA THR A 39 19.06 2.29 -0.75
C THR A 39 18.34 2.12 0.59
N ILE A 40 17.49 3.07 0.95
CA ILE A 40 16.67 3.01 2.16
C ILE A 40 15.67 1.85 2.10
N HIS A 41 14.96 1.68 0.98
CA HIS A 41 14.00 0.59 0.80
C HIS A 41 14.66 -0.77 0.97
N SER A 42 15.75 -1.02 0.24
CA SER A 42 16.48 -2.29 0.32
C SER A 42 17.00 -2.57 1.73
N THR A 43 17.56 -1.55 2.40
CA THR A 43 18.05 -1.69 3.79
C THR A 43 16.94 -2.07 4.76
N VAL A 44 15.78 -1.40 4.65
CA VAL A 44 14.62 -1.73 5.50
C VAL A 44 14.08 -3.11 5.17
N GLU A 45 13.82 -3.43 3.90
CA GLU A 45 13.25 -4.71 3.49
C GLU A 45 14.11 -5.91 3.93
N MET A 46 15.45 -5.77 3.92
CA MET A 46 16.39 -6.80 4.39
C MET A 46 16.36 -7.05 5.91
N THR A 47 15.81 -6.11 6.68
CA THR A 47 15.89 -6.12 8.16
C THR A 47 14.54 -6.32 8.82
N LEU A 48 13.44 -6.27 8.06
CA LEU A 48 12.10 -6.60 8.54
C LEU A 48 11.91 -8.12 8.56
N GLU A 49 11.24 -8.61 9.61
CA GLU A 49 10.78 -10.01 9.69
C GLU A 49 9.65 -10.27 8.67
N ASP A 50 8.81 -9.26 8.45
CA ASP A 50 7.80 -9.24 7.39
C ASP A 50 7.82 -7.88 6.68
N ALA A 51 8.17 -7.91 5.40
CA ALA A 51 8.26 -6.73 4.55
C ALA A 51 6.99 -6.48 3.70
N HIS A 52 5.97 -7.35 3.75
CA HIS A 52 4.82 -7.30 2.83
C HIS A 52 4.12 -5.95 2.83
N GLY A 53 3.77 -5.46 4.03
CA GLY A 53 3.08 -4.18 4.21
C GLY A 53 3.93 -2.99 3.77
N TYR A 54 5.22 -2.97 4.10
CA TYR A 54 6.11 -1.88 3.68
C TYR A 54 6.29 -1.84 2.17
N SER A 55 6.50 -3.00 1.54
CA SER A 55 6.68 -3.08 0.10
C SER A 55 5.37 -2.77 -0.66
N LEU A 56 4.19 -2.98 -0.05
CA LEU A 56 2.91 -2.48 -0.58
C LEU A 56 2.90 -0.94 -0.62
N TYR A 57 3.25 -0.29 0.50
CA TYR A 57 3.31 1.18 0.56
C TYR A 57 4.31 1.76 -0.43
N ARG A 58 5.48 1.12 -0.58
CA ARG A 58 6.48 1.48 -1.57
C ARG A 58 5.91 1.45 -2.98
N THR A 59 5.13 0.42 -3.31
CA THR A 59 4.54 0.29 -4.64
C THR A 59 3.51 1.39 -4.94
N VAL A 60 2.73 1.79 -3.94
CA VAL A 60 1.83 2.96 -4.04
C VAL A 60 2.64 4.25 -4.21
N ALA A 61 3.74 4.42 -3.47
CA ALA A 61 4.62 5.58 -3.59
C ALA A 61 5.27 5.68 -5.00
N MET A 62 5.65 4.56 -5.59
CA MET A 62 6.11 4.48 -6.99
C MET A 62 5.04 4.96 -7.97
N ALA A 63 3.79 4.51 -7.79
CA ALA A 63 2.68 4.98 -8.62
C ALA A 63 2.46 6.50 -8.48
N MET A 64 2.54 7.04 -7.26
CA MET A 64 2.48 8.49 -7.01
C MET A 64 3.63 9.25 -7.68
N ALA A 65 4.83 8.67 -7.74
CA ALA A 65 5.98 9.25 -8.40
C ALA A 65 5.87 9.24 -9.94
N GLY A 66 4.87 8.56 -10.49
CA GLY A 66 4.63 8.38 -11.92
C GLY A 66 5.24 7.10 -12.51
N GLN A 67 5.81 6.23 -11.69
CA GLN A 67 6.37 4.92 -12.11
C GLN A 67 5.26 3.86 -12.21
N LEU A 68 4.23 4.16 -13.01
CA LEU A 68 2.99 3.39 -13.04
C LEU A 68 3.17 1.98 -13.59
N GLY A 69 4.06 1.79 -14.57
CA GLY A 69 4.34 0.47 -15.15
C GLY A 69 4.92 -0.50 -14.13
N GLU A 70 6.02 -0.09 -13.49
CA GLU A 70 6.68 -0.86 -12.42
C GLU A 70 5.73 -1.15 -11.26
N ALA A 71 4.96 -0.13 -10.82
CA ALA A 71 4.01 -0.31 -9.73
C ALA A 71 2.90 -1.32 -10.07
N ARG A 72 2.38 -1.28 -11.30
CA ARG A 72 1.36 -2.24 -11.76
C ARG A 72 1.91 -3.64 -11.87
N GLU A 73 3.12 -3.81 -12.39
CA GLU A 73 3.75 -5.12 -12.52
C GLU A 73 3.96 -5.77 -11.15
N ALA A 74 4.51 -5.01 -10.19
CA ALA A 74 4.69 -5.48 -8.82
C ALA A 74 3.37 -5.84 -8.13
N LEU A 75 2.31 -5.04 -8.31
CA LEU A 75 1.00 -5.34 -7.74
C LEU A 75 0.31 -6.53 -8.43
N ALA A 76 0.51 -6.70 -9.74
CA ALA A 76 -0.03 -7.84 -10.47
C ALA A 76 0.57 -9.15 -9.96
N ALA A 77 1.90 -9.22 -9.83
CA ALA A 77 2.58 -10.38 -9.26
C ALA A 77 2.07 -10.73 -7.85
N ARG A 78 1.92 -9.72 -6.98
CA ARG A 78 1.35 -9.91 -5.63
C ARG A 78 -0.09 -10.41 -5.62
N ILE A 79 -0.92 -9.95 -6.57
CA ILE A 79 -2.31 -10.41 -6.70
C ILE A 79 -2.36 -11.83 -7.27
N GLU A 80 -1.43 -12.20 -8.15
CA GLU A 80 -1.31 -13.58 -8.63
C GLU A 80 -0.92 -14.54 -7.51
N GLU A 81 0.00 -14.12 -6.63
CA GLU A 81 0.42 -14.88 -5.45
C GLU A 81 -0.68 -14.97 -4.38
N GLU A 82 -1.39 -13.87 -4.12
CA GLU A 82 -2.48 -13.81 -3.16
C GLU A 82 -3.77 -13.22 -3.76
N PRO A 83 -4.53 -14.00 -4.57
CA PRO A 83 -5.71 -13.50 -5.27
C PRO A 83 -6.84 -13.03 -4.36
N GLN A 84 -6.86 -13.45 -3.11
CA GLN A 84 -7.82 -13.06 -2.08
C GLN A 84 -7.36 -11.86 -1.24
N ASN A 85 -6.18 -11.29 -1.49
CA ASN A 85 -5.69 -10.14 -0.73
C ASN A 85 -6.32 -8.84 -1.24
N GLY A 86 -7.23 -8.28 -0.45
CA GLY A 86 -7.98 -7.09 -0.82
C GLY A 86 -7.16 -5.82 -0.81
N GLU A 87 -6.15 -5.72 0.05
CA GLU A 87 -5.25 -4.57 0.12
C GLU A 87 -4.44 -4.43 -1.16
N ASN A 88 -3.92 -5.55 -1.70
CA ASN A 88 -3.22 -5.57 -2.98
C ASN A 88 -4.12 -5.08 -4.13
N LYS A 89 -5.40 -5.50 -4.15
CA LYS A 89 -6.38 -5.06 -5.16
C LYS A 89 -6.74 -3.59 -5.03
N ILE A 90 -6.89 -3.09 -3.80
CA ILE A 90 -7.13 -1.66 -3.54
C ILE A 90 -5.91 -0.84 -3.99
N ALA A 91 -4.70 -1.28 -3.66
CA ALA A 91 -3.48 -0.62 -4.09
C ALA A 91 -3.34 -0.60 -5.62
N MET A 92 -3.71 -1.69 -6.32
CA MET A 92 -3.79 -1.72 -7.78
C MET A 92 -4.77 -0.68 -8.31
N ALA A 93 -5.96 -0.60 -7.73
CA ALA A 93 -6.94 0.42 -8.11
C ALA A 93 -6.40 1.85 -7.93
N VAL A 94 -5.74 2.12 -6.79
CA VAL A 94 -5.14 3.42 -6.49
C VAL A 94 -4.01 3.76 -7.47
N ALA A 95 -3.14 2.79 -7.79
CA ALA A 95 -2.08 2.98 -8.79
C ALA A 95 -2.66 3.31 -10.17
N MET A 96 -3.70 2.59 -10.61
CA MET A 96 -4.40 2.85 -11.87
C MET A 96 -5.09 4.23 -11.87
N LEU A 97 -5.66 4.65 -10.74
CA LEU A 97 -6.24 5.98 -10.57
C LEU A 97 -5.22 7.10 -10.77
N PHE A 98 -4.01 6.97 -10.21
CA PHE A 98 -2.94 7.96 -10.44
C PHE A 98 -2.56 8.08 -11.91
N GLY A 99 -2.66 6.98 -12.68
CA GLY A 99 -2.46 6.97 -14.12
C GLY A 99 -3.67 7.39 -14.97
N GLY A 100 -4.81 7.69 -14.36
CA GLY A 100 -6.06 7.98 -15.08
C GLY A 100 -6.69 6.76 -15.78
N ASP A 101 -6.22 5.54 -15.49
CA ASP A 101 -6.70 4.30 -16.10
C ASP A 101 -8.02 3.86 -15.46
N ARG A 102 -9.12 3.93 -16.23
CA ARG A 102 -10.48 3.58 -15.78
C ARG A 102 -10.64 2.12 -15.33
N GLY A 103 -9.70 1.24 -15.65
CA GLY A 103 -9.68 -0.13 -15.16
C GLY A 103 -9.58 -0.24 -13.63
N TRP A 104 -9.23 0.85 -12.93
CA TRP A 104 -9.24 0.90 -11.46
C TRP A 104 -10.56 0.44 -10.84
N ARG A 105 -11.69 0.72 -11.50
CA ARG A 105 -13.04 0.46 -10.98
C ARG A 105 -13.30 -1.04 -10.83
N TYR A 106 -12.80 -1.85 -11.76
CA TYR A 106 -12.92 -3.31 -11.72
C TYR A 106 -12.40 -3.89 -10.40
N TRP A 107 -11.24 -3.43 -9.95
CA TRP A 107 -10.60 -3.91 -8.73
C TRP A 107 -11.41 -3.55 -7.48
N ILE A 108 -11.93 -2.32 -7.41
CA ILE A 108 -12.77 -1.89 -6.29
C ILE A 108 -14.08 -2.68 -6.25
N ASP A 109 -14.73 -2.89 -7.40
CA ASP A 109 -15.97 -3.66 -7.48
C ASP A 109 -15.74 -5.12 -7.09
N ASN A 110 -14.61 -5.70 -7.51
CA ASN A 110 -14.21 -7.04 -7.10
C ASN A 110 -14.05 -7.14 -5.57
N VAL A 111 -13.36 -6.19 -4.94
CA VAL A 111 -13.19 -6.16 -3.49
C VAL A 111 -14.53 -6.07 -2.77
N LEU A 112 -15.38 -5.12 -3.17
CA LEU A 112 -16.69 -4.91 -2.53
C LEU A 112 -17.64 -6.11 -2.68
N ALA A 113 -17.51 -6.88 -3.76
CA ALA A 113 -18.31 -8.06 -4.03
C ALA A 113 -17.81 -9.33 -3.32
N THR A 114 -16.50 -9.45 -3.07
CA THR A 114 -15.88 -10.72 -2.65
C THR A 114 -15.32 -10.72 -1.23
N HIS A 115 -14.96 -9.56 -0.68
CA HIS A 115 -14.32 -9.50 0.63
C HIS A 115 -15.33 -9.38 1.76
N ALA A 116 -15.14 -10.15 2.82
CA ALA A 116 -15.93 -10.08 4.05
C ALA A 116 -15.37 -9.09 5.08
N ASP A 117 -14.09 -8.75 4.98
CA ASP A 117 -13.43 -7.83 5.91
C ASP A 117 -13.98 -6.41 5.75
N GLN A 118 -14.48 -5.85 6.85
CA GLN A 118 -15.09 -4.53 6.89
C GLN A 118 -14.06 -3.41 6.65
N GLU A 119 -12.83 -3.52 7.16
CA GLU A 119 -11.80 -2.50 7.00
C GLU A 119 -11.38 -2.36 5.54
N VAL A 120 -11.18 -3.49 4.86
CA VAL A 120 -10.88 -3.55 3.42
C VAL A 120 -12.01 -2.95 2.60
N ARG A 121 -13.27 -3.27 2.92
CA ARG A 121 -14.42 -2.69 2.21
C ARG A 121 -14.56 -1.19 2.44
N GLU A 122 -14.31 -0.71 3.66
CA GLU A 122 -14.30 0.72 3.96
C GLU A 122 -13.22 1.48 3.20
N ALA A 123 -12.02 0.92 3.10
CA ALA A 123 -10.97 1.47 2.25
C ALA A 123 -11.40 1.53 0.77
N ALA A 124 -12.02 0.47 0.25
CA ALA A 124 -12.56 0.44 -1.11
C ALA A 124 -13.67 1.49 -1.33
N PHE A 125 -14.58 1.69 -0.37
CA PHE A 125 -15.57 2.77 -0.40
C PHE A 125 -14.91 4.16 -0.31
N GLY A 126 -13.83 4.30 0.45
CA GLY A 126 -13.03 5.51 0.54
C GLY A 126 -12.53 5.98 -0.82
N VAL A 127 -12.04 5.04 -1.64
CA VAL A 127 -11.63 5.32 -3.03
C VAL A 127 -12.79 5.88 -3.85
N LEU A 128 -13.99 5.27 -3.77
CA LEU A 128 -15.17 5.75 -4.49
C LEU A 128 -15.63 7.12 -4.04
N LYS A 129 -15.62 7.37 -2.73
CA LYS A 129 -15.97 8.67 -2.16
C LYS A 129 -15.02 9.75 -2.66
N TYR A 130 -13.71 9.48 -2.67
CA TYR A 130 -12.71 10.40 -3.18
C TYR A 130 -12.95 10.77 -4.64
N VAL A 131 -13.12 9.79 -5.52
CA VAL A 131 -13.37 10.03 -6.95
C VAL A 131 -14.69 10.78 -7.16
N GLY A 132 -15.75 10.43 -6.43
CA GLY A 132 -17.03 11.13 -6.50
C GLY A 132 -16.96 12.60 -6.06
N GLN A 133 -16.13 12.91 -5.06
CA GLN A 133 -15.87 14.29 -4.64
C GLN A 133 -15.05 15.07 -5.66
N GLN A 134 -14.03 14.45 -6.26
CA GLN A 134 -13.24 15.08 -7.32
C GLN A 134 -14.09 15.39 -8.56
N GLY A 135 -14.95 14.47 -8.98
CA GLY A 135 -15.87 14.69 -10.11
C GLY A 135 -16.81 15.89 -9.88
N ARG A 136 -17.32 16.06 -8.65
CA ARG A 136 -18.16 17.22 -8.30
C ARG A 136 -17.38 18.54 -8.28
N ARG A 137 -16.11 18.53 -7.88
CA ARG A 137 -15.27 19.73 -7.91
C ARG A 137 -14.91 20.14 -9.33
N ALA A 138 -14.62 19.17 -10.20
CA ALA A 138 -14.31 19.43 -11.60
C ALA A 138 -15.51 19.95 -12.40
N SER A 139 -16.75 19.62 -12.02
CA SER A 139 -17.96 20.13 -12.69
C SER A 139 -18.41 21.52 -12.23
N LEU A 140 -17.74 22.12 -11.25
CA LEU A 140 -18.01 23.46 -10.72
C LEU A 140 -17.03 24.53 -11.23
N HIS A 141 -16.03 24.14 -12.03
CA HIS A 141 -15.05 25.00 -12.69
C HIS A 141 -15.18 24.89 -14.20
#